data_AF-A0A6P1Y0D6-F1
#
_entry.id   AF-A0A6P1Y0D6-F1
#
_cell.length_a   1.000
_cell.length_b   1.000
_cell.length_c   1.000
_cell.angle_alpha   90.00
_cell.angle_beta   90.00
_cell.angle_gamma   90.00
#
_symmetry.space_group_name_H-M   'P 1'
#
loop_
_entity.id
_entity.type
_entity.pdbx_description
1 polymer ?
#
loop_
_entity_poly.entity_id
_entity_poly.type
_entity_poly.pdbx_seq_one_letter_code
_entity_poly.pdbx_strand_id
1 'polypeptide(L)'
;MYTEVHLLTIPIANCEQAVAEMNAFLRGHKIIAVTKEFVATGENSFYSIIAEYIDTSFAPAADKGKASVDYKEVLKPEVFELFSYLRDERKKLAEQAGIPVYAVVTNAQLAQIAEKKPQTITALGQIEGVGQGKCEKFGAAFLKAIQDYEKKRQAVPAHS
;
A
#
# COMPACT_ATOMS: atom_id res chain seq x y z
N MET A 1 8.55 3.56 3.23
CA MET A 1 8.20 3.50 1.79
C MET A 1 9.05 4.57 1.15
N TYR A 2 9.79 4.28 0.08
CA TYR A 2 10.63 5.32 -0.51
C TYR A 2 9.71 6.16 -1.38
N THR A 3 9.33 7.33 -0.85
CA THR A 3 8.74 8.39 -1.67
C THR A 3 9.84 8.88 -2.58
N GLU A 4 9.60 8.82 -3.88
CA GLU A 4 10.51 9.36 -4.87
C GLU A 4 9.90 10.57 -5.55
N VAL A 5 10.79 11.38 -6.09
CA VAL A 5 10.46 12.62 -6.76
C VAL A 5 10.96 12.52 -8.18
N HIS A 6 10.05 12.71 -9.14
CA HIS A 6 10.39 12.78 -10.55
C HIS A 6 10.19 14.22 -11.04
N LEU A 7 11.29 14.84 -11.49
CA LEU A 7 11.28 16.18 -12.05
C LEU A 7 11.12 16.09 -13.57
N LEU A 8 10.10 16.75 -14.09
CA LEU A 8 9.79 16.85 -15.51
C LEU A 8 9.82 18.31 -15.94
N THR A 9 10.39 18.56 -17.11
CA THR A 9 10.40 19.89 -17.73
C THR A 9 9.60 19.84 -19.01
N ILE A 10 8.61 20.72 -19.15
CA ILE A 10 7.78 20.82 -20.35
C ILE A 10 8.03 22.18 -21.03
N PRO A 11 8.87 22.22 -22.08
CA PRO A 11 9.08 23.42 -22.89
C PRO A 11 7.78 23.86 -23.55
N ILE A 12 7.54 25.17 -23.69
CA ILE A 12 6.32 25.66 -24.37
C ILE A 12 6.38 25.48 -25.89
N ALA A 13 7.54 25.73 -26.51
CA ALA A 13 7.67 25.73 -27.97
C ALA A 13 7.61 24.32 -28.60
N ASN A 14 7.81 23.27 -27.81
CA ASN A 14 8.06 21.90 -28.27
C ASN A 14 7.69 20.88 -27.17
N CYS A 15 6.46 21.00 -26.68
CA CYS A 15 5.96 20.26 -25.51
C CYS A 15 5.55 18.81 -25.78
N GLU A 16 5.29 18.42 -27.04
CA GLU A 16 4.57 17.17 -27.36
C GLU A 16 5.23 15.91 -26.77
N GLN A 17 6.54 15.77 -26.96
CA GLN A 17 7.30 14.65 -26.43
C GLN A 17 7.34 14.67 -24.90
N ALA A 18 7.63 15.83 -24.29
CA ALA A 18 7.70 15.98 -22.85
C ALA A 18 6.33 15.71 -22.18
N VAL A 19 5.23 16.12 -22.82
CA VAL A 19 3.86 15.82 -22.38
C VAL A 19 3.56 14.32 -22.50
N ALA A 20 3.98 13.67 -23.58
CA ALA A 20 3.80 12.24 -23.76
C ALA A 20 4.56 11.43 -22.69
N GLU A 21 5.80 11.80 -22.39
CA GLU A 21 6.63 11.20 -21.34
C GLU A 21 6.03 11.43 -19.94
N MET A 22 5.61 12.66 -19.63
CA MET A 22 4.88 12.95 -18.40
C MET A 22 3.63 12.07 -18.27
N ASN A 23 2.79 12.01 -19.31
CA ASN A 23 1.57 11.23 -19.28
C ASN A 23 1.83 9.73 -19.13
N ALA A 24 2.90 9.21 -19.75
CA ALA A 24 3.33 7.82 -19.58
C ALA A 24 3.77 7.57 -18.13
N PHE A 25 4.56 8.47 -17.56
CA PHE A 25 5.01 8.40 -16.18
C PHE A 25 3.83 8.42 -15.20
N LEU A 26 2.91 9.38 -15.34
CA LEU A 26 1.74 9.53 -14.47
C LEU A 26 0.80 8.32 -14.51
N ARG A 27 0.69 7.64 -15.67
CA ARG A 27 -0.10 6.40 -15.79
C ARG A 27 0.61 5.17 -15.22
N GLY A 28 1.95 5.17 -15.25
CA GLY A 28 2.77 4.03 -14.80
C GLY A 28 3.01 3.99 -13.29
N HIS A 29 2.83 5.11 -12.60
CA HIS A 29 3.20 5.25 -11.20
C HIS A 29 2.01 5.63 -10.34
N LYS A 30 2.08 5.25 -9.06
CA LYS A 30 1.14 5.80 -8.09
C LYS A 30 1.60 7.19 -7.67
N ILE A 31 0.93 8.18 -8.21
CA ILE A 31 1.18 9.58 -7.92
C ILE A 31 0.54 9.96 -6.57
N ILE A 32 1.34 10.59 -5.72
CA ILE A 32 0.94 11.16 -4.43
C ILE A 32 0.53 12.61 -4.63
N ALA A 33 1.39 13.39 -5.30
CA ALA A 33 1.18 14.80 -5.58
C ALA A 33 1.85 15.18 -6.90
N VAL A 34 1.29 16.20 -7.55
CA VAL A 34 1.92 16.85 -8.70
C VAL A 34 1.90 18.35 -8.46
N THR A 35 3.07 18.96 -8.42
CA THR A 35 3.24 20.41 -8.34
C THR A 35 3.74 20.92 -9.68
N LYS A 36 3.19 22.05 -10.13
CA LYS A 36 3.53 22.67 -11.41
C LYS A 36 3.87 24.13 -11.22
N GLU A 37 5.05 24.53 -11.66
CA GLU A 37 5.50 25.92 -11.64
C GLU A 37 5.84 26.38 -13.05
N PHE A 38 5.44 27.61 -13.40
CA PHE A 38 5.80 28.22 -14.67
C PHE A 38 7.11 28.98 -14.52
N VAL A 39 8.04 28.74 -15.43
CA VAL A 39 9.32 29.43 -15.48
C VAL A 39 9.35 30.27 -16.76
N ALA A 40 9.23 31.59 -16.58
CA ALA A 40 9.20 32.56 -17.66
C ALA A 40 10.62 32.97 -18.07
N THR A 41 11.10 32.44 -19.18
CA THR A 41 12.45 32.68 -19.73
C THR A 41 12.39 33.08 -21.21
N GLY A 42 11.33 33.83 -21.59
CA GLY A 42 11.10 34.26 -22.97
C GLY A 42 10.81 33.08 -23.88
N GLU A 43 11.53 32.97 -25.00
CA GLU A 43 11.39 31.90 -25.99
C GLU A 43 11.65 30.49 -25.41
N ASN A 44 12.41 30.42 -24.30
CA ASN A 44 12.74 29.16 -23.62
C ASN A 44 11.80 28.86 -22.44
N SER A 45 10.66 29.53 -22.33
CA SER A 45 9.74 29.33 -21.19
C SER A 45 9.27 27.88 -21.10
N PHE A 46 9.15 27.36 -19.87
CA PHE A 46 8.77 25.98 -19.61
C PHE A 46 7.95 25.84 -18.32
N TYR A 47 7.30 24.70 -18.16
CA TYR A 47 6.74 24.27 -16.89
C TYR A 47 7.66 23.27 -16.19
N SER A 48 8.01 23.54 -14.94
CA SER A 48 8.63 22.58 -14.04
C SER A 48 7.52 21.80 -13.35
N ILE A 49 7.55 20.48 -13.48
CA ILE A 49 6.57 19.59 -12.88
C ILE A 49 7.31 18.63 -11.95
N ILE A 50 6.88 18.62 -10.70
CA ILE A 50 7.39 17.70 -9.68
C ILE A 50 6.29 16.71 -9.39
N ALA A 51 6.52 15.45 -9.73
CA ALA A 51 5.64 14.35 -9.37
C ALA A 51 6.24 13.61 -8.16
N GLU A 52 5.55 13.68 -7.03
CA GLU A 52 5.80 12.80 -5.90
C GLU A 52 5.06 11.49 -6.16
N TYR A 53 5.76 10.36 -6.08
CA TYR A 53 5.19 9.07 -6.39
C TYR A 53 5.75 7.98 -5.48
N ILE A 54 4.98 6.89 -5.41
CA ILE A 54 5.44 5.66 -4.76
C ILE A 54 6.11 4.82 -5.83
N ASP A 55 7.42 4.61 -5.70
CA ASP A 55 8.09 3.62 -6.52
C ASP A 55 7.63 2.22 -6.09
N THR A 56 6.96 1.55 -7.03
CA THR A 56 6.43 0.20 -6.87
C THR A 56 7.28 -0.84 -7.59
N SER A 57 8.51 -0.49 -7.99
CA SER A 57 9.54 -1.42 -8.45
C SER A 57 9.84 -2.54 -7.45
N PHE A 58 9.51 -2.34 -6.17
CA PHE A 58 9.51 -3.34 -5.10
C PHE A 58 8.14 -3.99 -4.80
N ALA A 59 7.10 -3.68 -5.57
CA ALA A 59 5.79 -4.31 -5.46
C ALA A 59 5.69 -5.47 -6.46
N PRO A 60 5.23 -6.67 -6.02
CA PRO A 60 4.76 -7.65 -6.98
C PRO A 60 3.59 -7.03 -7.77
N ALA A 61 3.55 -7.35 -9.07
CA ALA A 61 2.65 -6.77 -10.06
C ALA A 61 1.29 -6.38 -9.49
N ALA A 62 0.93 -5.10 -9.64
CA ALA A 62 -0.38 -4.59 -9.28
C ALA A 62 -1.46 -5.51 -9.85
N ASP A 63 -2.35 -5.98 -8.96
CA ASP A 63 -3.52 -6.79 -9.26
C ASP A 63 -4.41 -6.03 -10.26
N LYS A 64 -4.21 -6.33 -11.54
CA LYS A 64 -5.08 -5.85 -12.62
C LYS A 64 -6.41 -6.59 -12.49
N GLY A 65 -7.38 -5.95 -11.84
CA GLY A 65 -8.80 -6.15 -12.11
C GLY A 65 -9.39 -7.53 -11.76
N LYS A 66 -9.07 -8.10 -10.59
CA LYS A 66 -9.90 -9.19 -10.05
C LYS A 66 -11.06 -8.58 -9.25
N ALA A 67 -12.28 -9.07 -9.53
CA ALA A 67 -13.50 -8.70 -8.82
C ALA A 67 -13.27 -8.67 -7.31
N SER A 68 -13.80 -7.64 -6.62
CA SER A 68 -13.61 -7.52 -5.17
C SER A 68 -14.15 -8.77 -4.49
N VAL A 69 -13.24 -9.61 -3.99
CA VAL A 69 -13.62 -10.80 -3.22
C VAL A 69 -14.37 -10.34 -1.98
N ASP A 70 -15.61 -10.79 -1.79
CA ASP A 70 -16.33 -10.60 -0.55
C ASP A 70 -15.81 -11.60 0.49
N TYR A 71 -14.77 -11.18 1.23
CA TYR A 71 -14.15 -12.01 2.26
C TYR A 71 -15.11 -12.41 3.38
N LYS A 72 -16.29 -11.78 3.52
CA LYS A 72 -17.32 -12.20 4.46
C LYS A 72 -17.97 -13.52 4.08
N GLU A 73 -18.07 -13.81 2.78
CA GLU A 73 -18.66 -15.05 2.27
C GLU A 73 -17.62 -16.17 2.13
N VAL A 74 -16.35 -15.81 1.90
CA VAL A 74 -15.28 -16.77 1.65
C VAL A 74 -14.61 -17.27 2.95
N LEU A 75 -14.50 -16.41 3.97
CA LEU A 75 -13.83 -16.77 5.22
C LEU A 75 -14.81 -17.34 6.24
N LYS A 76 -14.34 -18.32 7.03
CA LYS A 76 -15.08 -18.80 8.21
C LYS A 76 -15.34 -17.62 9.17
N PRO A 77 -16.47 -17.60 9.92
CA PRO A 77 -16.82 -16.48 10.80
C PRO A 77 -15.68 -16.05 11.74
N GLU A 78 -15.03 -16.99 12.40
CA GLU A 78 -13.91 -16.70 13.31
C GLU A 78 -12.68 -16.09 12.61
N VAL A 79 -12.43 -16.50 11.37
CA VAL A 79 -11.33 -15.96 10.56
C VAL A 79 -11.69 -14.58 10.05
N PHE A 80 -12.95 -14.37 9.67
CA PHE A 80 -13.45 -13.08 9.21
C PHE A 80 -13.41 -12.01 10.31
N GLU A 81 -13.67 -12.37 11.56
CA GLU A 81 -13.54 -11.45 12.69
C GLU A 81 -12.10 -10.97 12.87
N LEU A 82 -11.13 -11.88 12.89
CA LEU A 82 -9.71 -11.51 12.94
C LEU A 82 -9.30 -10.72 11.70
N PHE A 83 -9.75 -11.11 10.50
CA PHE A 83 -9.50 -10.36 9.26
C PHE A 83 -10.01 -8.92 9.36
N SER A 84 -11.23 -8.72 9.88
CA SER A 84 -11.81 -7.39 10.06
C SER A 84 -11.02 -6.56 11.06
N TYR A 85 -10.60 -7.16 12.19
CA TYR A 85 -9.72 -6.51 13.16
C TYR A 85 -8.38 -6.10 12.54
N LEU A 86 -7.73 -7.01 11.82
CA LEU A 86 -6.45 -6.74 11.16
C LEU A 86 -6.59 -5.73 10.01
N ARG A 87 -7.77 -5.63 9.39
CA ARG A 87 -8.05 -4.64 8.34
C ARG A 87 -8.03 -3.22 8.90
N ASP A 88 -8.57 -3.04 10.10
CA ASP A 88 -8.54 -1.76 10.80
C ASP A 88 -7.13 -1.42 11.29
N GLU A 89 -6.41 -2.39 11.85
CA GLU A 89 -5.01 -2.20 12.25
C GLU A 89 -4.12 -1.86 11.04
N ARG A 90 -4.32 -2.53 9.90
CA ARG A 90 -3.63 -2.20 8.65
C ARG A 90 -3.92 -0.77 8.20
N LYS A 91 -5.17 -0.29 8.34
CA LYS A 91 -5.53 1.09 8.00
C LYS A 91 -4.77 2.08 8.88
N LYS A 92 -4.72 1.86 10.19
CA LYS A 92 -3.95 2.70 11.12
C LYS A 92 -2.46 2.72 10.80
N LEU A 93 -1.87 1.55 10.52
CA LEU A 93 -0.46 1.44 10.15
C LEU A 93 -0.17 2.20 8.84
N ALA A 94 -1.09 2.13 7.88
CA ALA A 94 -0.98 2.84 6.62
C ALA A 94 -1.04 4.37 6.83
N GLU A 95 -2.00 4.84 7.63
CA GLU A 95 -2.15 6.26 7.99
C GLU A 95 -0.90 6.78 8.72
N GLN A 96 -0.40 6.05 9.73
CA GLN A 96 0.81 6.42 10.48
C GLN A 96 2.06 6.49 9.61
N ALA A 97 2.17 5.60 8.63
CA ALA A 97 3.31 5.60 7.72
C ALA A 97 3.14 6.56 6.52
N GLY A 98 1.97 7.20 6.36
CA GLY A 98 1.68 8.10 5.23
C GLY A 98 1.56 7.36 3.89
N ILE A 99 1.09 6.11 3.92
CA ILE A 99 1.11 5.21 2.77
C ILE A 99 -0.27 4.63 2.46
N PRO A 100 -0.51 4.13 1.24
CA PRO A 100 -1.75 3.44 0.90
C PRO A 100 -1.92 2.14 1.69
N VAL A 101 -3.15 1.82 2.08
CA VAL A 101 -3.50 0.62 2.88
C VAL A 101 -3.01 -0.70 2.26
N TYR A 102 -3.13 -0.85 0.94
CA TYR A 102 -2.67 -2.08 0.27
C TYR A 102 -1.14 -2.24 0.26
N ALA A 103 -0.40 -1.15 0.47
CA ALA A 103 1.05 -1.16 0.42
C ALA A 103 1.66 -1.66 1.75
N VAL A 104 0.87 -1.70 2.82
CA VAL A 104 1.18 -2.46 4.04
C VAL A 104 1.12 -3.97 3.70
N VAL A 105 -0.09 -4.47 3.40
CA VAL A 105 -0.35 -5.83 2.85
C VAL A 105 -1.64 -5.81 2.03
N THR A 106 -1.75 -6.67 1.01
CA THR A 106 -2.97 -6.79 0.19
C THR A 106 -4.12 -7.45 0.97
N ASN A 107 -5.35 -7.39 0.48
CA ASN A 107 -6.47 -8.09 1.13
C ASN A 107 -6.28 -9.62 1.13
N ALA A 108 -5.72 -10.19 0.06
CA ALA A 108 -5.41 -11.61 -0.02
C ALA A 108 -4.36 -12.02 1.03
N GLN A 109 -3.31 -11.22 1.17
CA GLN A 109 -2.29 -11.42 2.21
C GLN A 109 -2.88 -11.30 3.61
N LEU A 110 -3.73 -10.30 3.84
CA LEU A 110 -4.40 -10.09 5.12
C LEU A 110 -5.32 -11.27 5.49
N ALA A 111 -6.04 -11.82 4.51
CA ALA A 111 -6.84 -13.03 4.69
C ALA A 111 -5.96 -14.24 5.07
N GLN A 112 -4.85 -14.45 4.38
CA GLN A 112 -3.90 -15.51 4.73
C GLN A 112 -3.27 -15.30 6.12
N ILE A 113 -3.00 -14.06 6.53
CA ILE A 113 -2.53 -13.74 7.90
C ILE A 113 -3.61 -14.14 8.92
N ALA A 114 -4.87 -13.81 8.65
CA ALA A 114 -5.98 -14.17 9.54
C ALA A 114 -6.19 -15.69 9.63
N GLU A 115 -6.03 -16.42 8.52
CA GLU A 115 -6.12 -17.88 8.49
C GLU A 115 -4.97 -18.57 9.22
N LYS A 116 -3.72 -18.14 8.95
CA LYS A 116 -2.52 -18.79 9.49
C LYS A 116 -2.14 -18.34 10.90
N LYS A 117 -2.64 -17.17 11.35
CA LYS A 117 -2.36 -16.57 12.67
C LYS A 117 -0.87 -16.62 13.06
N PRO A 118 0.04 -16.11 12.21
CA PRO A 118 1.48 -16.21 12.47
C PRO A 118 1.84 -15.60 13.83
N GLN A 119 2.67 -16.32 14.60
CA GLN A 119 3.15 -15.89 15.91
C GLN A 119 4.60 -15.39 15.88
N THR A 120 5.27 -15.54 14.74
CA THR A 120 6.67 -15.15 14.54
C THR A 120 6.86 -14.42 13.22
N ILE A 121 7.90 -13.60 13.14
CA ILE A 121 8.26 -12.87 11.91
C ILE A 121 8.56 -13.86 10.77
N THR A 122 9.20 -14.98 11.08
CA THR A 122 9.47 -16.04 10.11
C THR A 122 8.17 -16.63 9.54
N ALA A 123 7.18 -16.93 10.38
CA ALA A 123 5.89 -17.44 9.94
C ALA A 123 5.12 -16.39 9.10
N LEU A 124 5.25 -15.11 9.44
CA LEU A 124 4.68 -14.02 8.66
C LEU A 124 5.33 -13.92 7.27
N GLY A 125 6.65 -14.12 7.17
CA GLY A 125 7.40 -14.13 5.91
C GLY A 125 7.14 -15.34 5.02
N GLN A 126 6.47 -16.39 5.52
CA GLN A 126 6.01 -17.53 4.71
C GLN A 126 4.71 -17.23 3.94
N ILE A 127 4.14 -16.04 4.10
CA ILE A 127 2.94 -15.62 3.39
C ILE A 127 3.35 -15.04 2.04
N GLU A 128 2.71 -15.52 0.98
CA GLU A 128 3.08 -15.19 -0.39
C GLU A 128 2.96 -13.68 -0.65
N GLY A 129 4.05 -13.07 -1.10
CA GLY A 129 4.15 -11.63 -1.35
C GLY A 129 4.27 -10.75 -0.09
N VAL A 130 4.39 -11.35 1.10
CA VAL A 130 4.87 -10.66 2.32
C VAL A 130 6.39 -10.83 2.39
N GLY A 131 7.08 -9.99 1.62
CA GLY A 131 8.55 -10.01 1.58
C GLY A 131 9.21 -9.48 2.86
N GLN A 132 10.51 -9.71 2.98
CA GLN A 132 11.32 -9.36 4.16
C GLN A 132 11.18 -7.87 4.56
N GLY A 133 11.17 -6.94 3.59
CA GLY A 133 11.02 -5.52 3.87
C GLY A 133 9.67 -5.13 4.50
N LYS A 134 8.59 -5.88 4.24
CA LYS A 134 7.29 -5.70 4.91
C LYS A 134 7.30 -6.31 6.31
N CYS A 135 7.93 -7.47 6.47
CA CYS A 135 8.12 -8.12 7.77
C CYS A 135 8.91 -7.24 8.73
N GLU A 136 9.99 -6.61 8.27
CA GLU A 136 10.80 -5.71 9.09
C GLU A 136 10.03 -4.46 9.52
N LYS A 137 9.25 -3.86 8.62
CA LYS A 137 8.53 -2.60 8.87
C LYS A 137 7.23 -2.78 9.66
N PHE A 138 6.44 -3.81 9.35
CA PHE A 138 5.09 -3.97 9.86
C PHE A 138 4.88 -5.26 10.64
N GLY A 139 5.83 -6.21 10.59
CA GLY A 139 5.64 -7.53 11.16
C GLY A 139 5.40 -7.51 12.66
N ALA A 140 6.17 -6.72 13.41
CA ALA A 140 5.97 -6.57 14.85
C ALA A 140 4.57 -6.04 15.19
N ALA A 141 4.05 -5.10 14.41
CA ALA A 141 2.72 -4.55 14.60
C ALA A 141 1.61 -5.58 14.30
N PHE A 142 1.74 -6.37 13.23
CA PHE A 142 0.79 -7.44 12.93
C PHE A 142 0.79 -8.55 13.99
N LEU A 143 1.97 -8.99 14.44
CA LEU A 143 2.07 -10.00 15.50
C LEU A 143 1.42 -9.51 16.79
N LYS A 144 1.67 -8.25 17.15
CA LYS A 144 1.02 -7.63 18.31
C LYS A 144 -0.50 -7.54 18.14
N ALA A 145 -0.97 -7.11 16.97
CA ALA A 145 -2.41 -7.03 16.68
C ALA A 145 -3.10 -8.40 16.82
N ILE A 146 -2.48 -9.48 16.30
CA ILE A 146 -3.00 -10.85 16.46
C ILE A 146 -3.07 -11.22 17.94
N GLN A 147 -2.00 -10.98 18.71
CA GLN A 147 -1.97 -11.29 20.14
C GLN A 147 -3.02 -10.49 20.93
N ASP A 148 -3.20 -9.21 20.62
CA ASP A 148 -4.18 -8.34 21.26
C ASP A 148 -5.61 -8.77 20.93
N TYR A 149 -5.87 -9.23 19.70
CA TYR A 149 -7.15 -9.81 19.32
C TYR A 149 -7.43 -11.11 20.09
N GLU A 150 -6.47 -12.03 20.16
CA GLU A 150 -6.64 -13.30 20.89
C GLU A 150 -6.87 -13.06 22.40
N LYS A 151 -6.17 -12.10 23.01
CA LYS A 151 -6.43 -11.68 24.40
C LYS A 151 -7.82 -11.11 24.58
N LYS A 152 -8.28 -10.23 23.68
CA LYS A 152 -9.63 -9.68 23.73
C LYS A 152 -10.70 -10.76 23.58
N ARG A 153 -10.49 -11.71 22.67
CA ARG A 153 -11.39 -12.86 22.46
C ARG A 153 -11.49 -13.73 23.71
N GLN A 154 -10.39 -13.96 24.42
CA GLN A 154 -10.36 -14.74 25.66
C GLN A 154 -10.95 -13.98 26.87
N ALA A 155 -10.93 -12.65 26.84
CA ALA A 155 -11.49 -11.80 27.89
C ALA A 155 -13.01 -11.62 27.81
N VAL A 156 -13.64 -12.06 26.72
CA VAL A 156 -15.11 -12.18 26.63
C VAL A 156 -15.46 -13.60 27.09
N PRO A 157 -15.89 -13.82 28.35
CA PRO A 157 -16.35 -15.14 28.75
C PRO A 157 -17.55 -15.51 27.88
N ALA A 158 -17.56 -16.76 27.41
CA ALA A 158 -18.73 -17.38 26.81
C ALA A 158 -19.93 -17.11 27.72
N HIS A 159 -20.85 -16.25 27.27
CA HIS A 159 -22.11 -16.05 27.94
C HIS A 159 -22.98 -17.26 27.61
N SER A 160 -23.17 -18.08 28.64
CA SER A 160 -24.33 -18.93 29.00
C SER A 160 -25.05 -19.69 27.89
#